data_AF-A0AA97ANQ6-F1
#
_entry.id   AF-A0AA97ANQ6-F1
#
_cell.length_a   1.000
_cell.length_b   1.000
_cell.length_c   1.000
_cell.angle_alpha   90.00
_cell.angle_beta   90.00
_cell.angle_gamma   90.00
#
_symmetry.space_group_name_H-M   'P 1'
#
loop_
_entity.id
_entity.type
_entity.pdbx_description
1 polymer ?
#
loop_
_entity_poly.entity_id
_entity_poly.type
_entity_poly.pdbx_seq_one_letter_code
_entity_poly.pdbx_strand_id
1 'polypeptide(L)' 'MAVTPGFTIQELWYTRCPVPTVSSLALDLGRLDHAFAAEGIRFRSLRASDDPAIRESHYSHKLPGPFREGGNVPAI' A
#
# COMPACT_ATOMS: atom_id res chain seq x y z
N MET A 1 2.50 0.19 30.14
CA MET A 1 2.93 -0.10 28.76
C MET A 1 2.75 1.17 27.96
N ALA A 2 3.79 1.99 27.81
CA ALA A 2 3.67 3.30 27.17
C ALA A 2 3.68 3.12 25.65
N VAL A 3 2.57 3.45 24.99
CA VAL A 3 2.54 3.63 23.53
C VAL A 3 3.40 4.85 23.24
N THR A 4 4.59 4.64 22.66
CA THR A 4 5.36 5.70 21.99
C THR A 4 4.42 6.38 21.00
N PRO A 5 4.39 7.73 20.88
CA PRO A 5 3.55 8.39 19.89
C PRO A 5 3.99 7.91 18.50
N GLY A 6 3.27 6.92 17.98
CA GLY A 6 3.52 6.31 16.69
C GLY A 6 3.16 7.31 15.61
N PHE A 7 3.98 7.37 14.56
CA PHE A 7 3.69 8.16 13.38
C PHE A 7 2.28 7.82 12.87
N THR A 8 1.40 8.82 12.77
CA THR A 8 0.06 8.64 12.21
C THR A 8 0.17 8.50 10.69
N ILE A 9 -0.10 7.29 10.20
CA ILE A 9 -0.13 7.00 8.77
C ILE A 9 -1.44 7.54 8.21
N GLN A 10 -1.37 8.50 7.28
CA GLN A 10 -2.55 9.01 6.56
C GLN A 10 -2.77 8.28 5.23
N GLU A 11 -1.74 7.59 4.73
CA GLU A 11 -1.71 7.00 3.41
C GLU A 11 -0.97 5.67 3.46
N LEU A 12 -1.60 4.64 2.90
CA LEU A 12 -1.02 3.31 2.76
C LEU A 12 -0.83 3.04 1.26
N TRP A 13 0.42 2.84 0.87
CA TRP A 13 0.83 2.70 -0.53
C TRP A 13 1.10 1.25 -0.86
N TYR A 14 0.27 0.64 -1.71
CA TYR A 14 0.44 -0.75 -2.09
C TYR A 14 1.09 -0.92 -3.47
N THR A 15 1.86 -1.99 -3.61
CA THR A 15 2.24 -2.56 -4.90
C THR A 15 1.98 -4.05 -4.87
N ARG A 16 1.52 -4.59 -6.00
CA ARG A 16 1.26 -6.03 -6.13
C ARG A 16 1.66 -6.58 -7.49
N CYS A 17 1.81 -7.89 -7.56
CA CYS A 17 1.69 -8.62 -8.83
C CYS A 17 0.21 -8.75 -9.20
N PRO A 18 -0.18 -8.63 -10.48
CA PRO A 18 -1.56 -8.83 -10.92
C PRO A 18 -1.89 -10.34 -11.00
N VAL A 19 -1.89 -11.00 -9.84
CA VAL A 19 -2.21 -12.42 -9.69
C VAL A 19 -3.61 -12.59 -9.08
N PRO A 20 -4.33 -13.70 -9.33
CA PRO A 20 -5.67 -13.93 -8.79
C PRO A 20 -5.61 -14.33 -7.30
N THR A 21 -5.16 -13.42 -6.43
CA THR A 21 -5.16 -13.60 -4.97
C THR A 21 -6.45 -13.08 -4.34
N VAL A 22 -6.76 -13.54 -3.13
CA VAL A 22 -7.90 -13.03 -2.34
C VAL A 22 -7.77 -11.51 -2.12
N SER A 23 -6.56 -11.02 -1.89
CA SER A 23 -6.28 -9.58 -1.75
C SER A 23 -6.57 -8.82 -3.03
N SER A 24 -6.27 -9.41 -4.20
CA SER A 24 -6.59 -8.83 -5.50
C SER A 24 -8.10 -8.74 -5.74
N LEU A 25 -8.85 -9.78 -5.36
CA LEU A 25 -10.31 -9.71 -5.38
C LEU A 25 -10.86 -8.66 -4.39
N ALA A 26 -10.28 -8.56 -3.19
CA ALA A 26 -10.69 -7.58 -2.20
C ALA A 26 -10.40 -6.14 -2.64
N LEU A 27 -9.28 -5.91 -3.33
CA LEU A 27 -8.94 -4.67 -4.02
C LEU A 27 -9.98 -4.32 -5.08
N ASP A 28 -10.25 -5.24 -6.00
CA ASP A 28 -11.15 -5.01 -7.13
C ASP A 28 -12.61 -4.78 -6.66
N LEU A 29 -12.99 -5.35 -5.51
CA LEU A 29 -14.28 -5.11 -4.85
C LEU A 29 -14.30 -3.86 -3.95
N GLY A 30 -13.22 -3.07 -3.87
CA GLY A 30 -13.12 -1.88 -3.01
C GLY A 30 -13.16 -2.16 -1.50
N ARG A 31 -12.98 -3.41 -1.08
CA ARG A 31 -13.09 -3.81 0.34
C ARG A 31 -11.95 -3.26 1.18
N LEU A 32 -10.74 -3.21 0.60
CA LEU A 32 -9.57 -2.68 1.31
C LEU A 32 -9.68 -1.16 1.50
N ASP A 33 -10.13 -0.43 0.47
CA ASP A 33 -10.39 1.02 0.60
C ASP A 33 -11.41 1.31 1.70
N HIS A 34 -12.53 0.57 1.72
CA HIS A 34 -13.55 0.73 2.76
C HIS A 34 -13.04 0.39 4.17
N ALA A 35 -12.24 -0.67 4.31
CA ALA A 35 -11.68 -1.07 5.60
C ALA A 35 -10.81 0.03 6.21
N PHE A 36 -9.93 0.64 5.39
CA PHE A 36 -9.02 1.69 5.85
C PHE A 36 -9.67 3.08 5.96
N ALA A 37 -10.77 3.33 5.24
CA ALA A 37 -11.51 4.57 5.33
C ALA A 37 -12.04 4.86 6.74
N ALA A 38 -12.41 3.82 7.50
CA ALA A 38 -12.86 3.95 8.89
C ALA A 38 -11.80 4.56 9.82
N GLU A 39 -10.52 4.39 9.47
CA GLU A 39 -9.37 4.93 10.20
C GLU A 39 -8.84 6.23 9.57
N GLY A 40 -9.50 6.75 8.53
CA GLY A 40 -9.06 7.95 7.80
C GLY A 40 -7.81 7.73 6.94
N ILE A 41 -7.46 6.46 6.65
CA ILE A 41 -6.28 6.09 5.88
C ILE A 41 -6.66 5.97 4.41
N ARG A 42 -5.93 6.69 3.55
CA ARG A 42 -6.08 6.56 2.09
C ARG A 42 -5.27 5.38 1.59
N PHE A 43 -5.93 4.35 1.07
CA PHE A 43 -5.26 3.20 0.48
C PHE A 43 -5.05 3.43 -1.03
N ARG A 44 -3.80 3.36 -1.51
CA ARG A 44 -3.46 3.78 -2.89
C ARG A 44 -2.46 2.88 -3.57
N SER A 45 -2.66 2.68 -4.87
CA SER A 45 -1.70 2.00 -5.73
C SER A 45 -0.53 2.93 -6.03
N LEU A 46 0.67 2.51 -5.66
CA LEU A 46 1.90 3.21 -6.01
C LEU A 46 2.17 3.12 -7.52
N ARG A 47 1.84 1.99 -8.17
CA ARG A 47 2.04 1.79 -9.62
C ARG A 47 1.10 2.62 -10.48
N ALA A 48 -0.11 2.91 -9.99
CA ALA A 48 -1.10 3.71 -10.72
C ALA A 48 -0.95 5.22 -10.46
N SER A 49 0.09 5.65 -9.74
CA SER A 49 0.32 7.08 -9.49
C SER A 49 0.88 7.76 -10.73
N ASP A 50 0.35 8.95 -11.04
CA ASP A 50 0.86 9.81 -12.10
C ASP A 50 2.22 10.45 -11.74
N ASP A 51 2.56 10.53 -10.46
CA ASP A 51 3.83 11.10 -9.99
C ASP A 51 4.99 10.08 -10.15
N PRO A 52 6.01 10.39 -10.98
CA PRO A 52 7.19 9.55 -11.12
C PRO A 52 7.91 9.30 -9.79
N ALA A 53 8.01 10.28 -8.89
CA ALA A 53 8.68 10.11 -7.61
C ALA A 53 7.97 9.09 -6.71
N ILE A 54 6.64 9.03 -6.80
CA ILE A 54 5.83 8.02 -6.10
C ILE A 54 6.08 6.64 -6.70
N ARG A 55 6.10 6.53 -8.04
CA ARG A 55 6.44 5.27 -8.72
C ARG A 55 7.85 4.79 -8.40
N GLU A 56 8.83 5.70 -8.31
CA GLU A 56 10.22 5.39 -7.91
C GLU A 56 10.33 4.96 -6.44
N SER A 57 9.35 5.31 -5.60
CA SER A 57 9.26 4.76 -4.25
C SER A 57 8.96 3.25 -4.23
N HIS A 58 8.64 2.65 -5.38
CA HIS A 58 8.74 1.20 -5.54
C HIS A 58 10.15 0.79 -5.13
N TYR A 59 11.18 1.21 -5.84
CA TYR A 59 12.56 0.77 -5.58
C TYR A 59 13.18 1.42 -4.34
N SER A 60 12.90 2.72 -4.14
CA SER A 60 13.59 3.50 -3.09
C SER A 60 12.97 3.39 -1.70
N HIS A 61 11.75 2.87 -1.57
CA HIS A 61 11.05 2.68 -0.28
C HIS A 61 10.97 3.94 0.59
N LYS A 62 10.81 5.12 -0.01
CA LYS A 62 10.85 6.42 0.68
C LYS A 62 9.51 6.93 1.19
N LEU A 63 8.39 6.42 0.67
CA LEU A 63 7.06 6.82 1.12
C LEU A 63 6.77 6.27 2.53
N PRO A 64 6.08 7.04 3.39
CA PRO A 64 5.54 6.50 4.63
C PRO A 64 4.41 5.51 4.33
N GLY A 65 4.32 4.43 5.11
CA GLY A 65 3.33 3.37 4.91
C GLY A 65 3.46 2.60 3.58
N PRO A 66 4.65 2.12 3.17
CA PRO A 66 4.75 1.26 2.00
C PRO A 66 4.34 -0.18 2.34
N PHE A 67 3.51 -0.78 1.50
CA PHE A 67 3.07 -2.17 1.58
C PHE A 67 3.32 -2.89 0.24
N ARG A 68 3.80 -4.13 0.30
CA ARG A 68 4.07 -4.96 -0.87
C ARG A 68 3.46 -6.34 -0.71
N GLU A 69 2.61 -6.71 -1.65
CA GLU A 69 2.10 -8.06 -1.78
C GLU A 69 2.70 -8.71 -3.03
N GLY A 70 3.56 -9.70 -2.83
CA GLY A 70 4.23 -10.40 -3.93
C GLY A 70 4.42 -11.87 -3.60
N GLY A 71 4.75 -12.65 -4.63
CA GLY A 71 5.31 -13.99 -4.44
C GLY A 71 6.73 -13.91 -3.87
N ASN A 72 7.29 -15.05 -3.46
CA ASN A 72 8.61 -15.21 -2.81
C ASN A 72 9.84 -14.73 -3.63
N VAL A 73 9.66 -14.06 -4.76
CA VAL A 73 10.79 -13.51 -5.55
C VAL A 73 11.01 -12.05 -5.12
N PRO A 74 12.24 -11.66 -4.71
CA PRO A 74 12.52 -10.29 -4.29
C PRO A 74 12.17 -9.28 -5.38
N ALA A 75 11.74 -8.08 -4.98
CA ALA A 75 11.72 -6.93 -5.87
C ALA A 75 13.18 -6.54 -6.15
N ILE A 76 13.74 -7.07 -7.24
CA ILE A 76 14.99 -6.60 -7.86
C ILE A 76 14.73 -5.35 -8.70
#